data_AF-A0A176Z1I0-F1
#
_entry.id   AF-A0A176Z1I0-F1
#
_cell.length_a   1.000
_cell.length_b   1.000
_cell.length_c   1.000
_cell.angle_alpha   90.00
_cell.angle_beta   90.00
_cell.angle_gamma   90.00
#
_symmetry.space_group_name_H-M   'P 1'
#
loop_
_entity.id
_entity.type
_entity.pdbx_description
1 polymer ?
#
loop_
_entity_poly.entity_id
_entity_poly.type
_entity_poly.pdbx_seq_one_letter_code
_entity_poly.pdbx_strand_id
1 'polypeptide(L)'
;MSSADVIERKSRTFWRRQRDAREFLPAALEILETPASPAGRMIGLTIILFFALAIGWATFGHVDIIATATGKVVPTGRTKTIQPLETGIVSAIHVHDGDKVTAGDILVELDRTVTQAERKRVGQDLIASLLDVARLSALRRSFNDLAAPHDIEEPTGASEVEIARARSAMLAQASEQQAKLASVVQQIDQKRAEAQSVTAAIAKIDATLPLLEETLTIRKKAMDIQYGNRIAWIDAQTRLIDQQNERIVQERKLVEIEAARRALEQQLAQTRSGFERQVLSDLSDAQKKADEFRQDSVKAQQKTDEQLLRAPIDGTVQQLAIHTVGGVVSPAQQLMMIVPRGSSIEVEAMISNRDIGFVEHGQDAEIKIDTFNFTRYGLLHGKVISVSRDAIVKDKPPERNGAAKQGGALSESSEPAGQELLYAARVSLDGTQMHVEDKMVNLAPGMAVTVEVKTGQRRIIEYVMSPLLRYKQESLRER
;
A
#
# COMPACT_ATOMS: atom_id res chain seq x y z
N MET A 1 -44.07 90.44 75.25
CA MET A 1 -43.15 91.45 74.70
C MET A 1 -41.78 91.22 75.29
N SER A 2 -40.79 91.03 74.43
CA SER A 2 -39.34 91.13 74.67
C SER A 2 -38.62 90.03 75.47
N SER A 3 -37.35 89.82 75.07
CA SER A 3 -36.30 88.97 75.67
C SER A 3 -36.10 87.53 75.15
N ALA A 4 -36.60 87.20 73.96
CA ALA A 4 -36.22 85.98 73.23
C ALA A 4 -34.89 86.09 72.43
N ASP A 5 -34.17 87.21 72.50
CA ASP A 5 -33.01 87.50 71.60
C ASP A 5 -31.66 87.74 72.32
N VAL A 6 -31.54 87.43 73.63
CA VAL A 6 -30.34 87.80 74.42
C VAL A 6 -29.52 86.60 74.94
N ILE A 7 -30.04 85.38 74.89
CA ILE A 7 -29.35 84.21 75.48
C ILE A 7 -28.55 83.39 74.44
N GLU A 8 -28.85 83.51 73.15
CA GLU A 8 -28.18 82.73 72.09
C GLU A 8 -26.86 83.35 71.58
N ARG A 9 -26.48 84.55 72.06
CA ARG A 9 -25.26 85.26 71.65
C ARG A 9 -24.06 85.10 72.60
N LYS A 10 -24.18 84.32 73.69
CA LYS A 10 -23.12 84.18 74.72
C LYS A 10 -22.49 82.79 74.89
N SER A 11 -22.94 81.76 74.17
CA SER A 11 -22.39 80.40 74.26
C SER A 11 -21.42 80.01 73.13
N ARG A 12 -21.27 80.85 72.10
CA ARG A 12 -20.26 80.69 71.02
C ARG A 12 -18.91 81.34 71.31
N THR A 13 -18.76 82.03 72.44
CA THR A 13 -17.57 82.82 72.80
C THR A 13 -16.71 82.20 73.91
N PHE A 14 -17.06 81.02 74.44
CA PHE A 14 -16.24 80.33 75.46
C PHE A 14 -15.23 79.33 74.89
N TRP A 15 -15.50 78.71 73.72
CA TRP A 15 -14.56 77.79 73.06
C TRP A 15 -13.41 78.49 72.31
N ARG A 16 -13.44 79.82 72.23
CA ARG A 16 -12.40 80.63 71.59
C ARG A 16 -11.39 81.21 72.57
N ARG A 17 -11.48 80.87 73.87
CA ARG A 17 -10.62 81.43 74.94
C ARG A 17 -9.68 80.44 75.62
N GLN A 18 -9.61 79.20 75.13
CA GLN A 18 -8.64 78.19 75.59
C GLN A 18 -7.55 77.85 74.56
N ARG A 19 -7.60 78.44 73.34
CA ARG A 19 -6.54 78.30 72.33
C ARG A 19 -5.45 79.38 72.43
N ASP A 20 -5.69 80.45 73.17
CA ASP A 20 -4.78 81.60 73.25
C ASP A 20 -3.95 81.64 74.55
N ALA A 21 -3.67 80.47 75.15
CA ALA A 21 -2.88 80.37 76.39
C ALA A 21 -1.82 79.25 76.35
N ARG A 22 -1.22 79.01 75.17
CA ARG A 22 -0.07 78.10 74.99
C ARG A 22 1.01 78.69 74.08
N GLU A 23 1.11 80.02 74.01
CA GLU A 23 2.02 80.70 73.07
C GLU A 23 3.26 81.32 73.73
N PHE A 24 3.45 81.16 75.05
CA PHE A 24 4.66 81.67 75.72
C PHE A 24 5.07 80.75 76.88
N LEU A 25 5.96 79.79 76.59
CA LEU A 25 6.96 79.11 77.46
C LEU A 25 7.80 78.15 76.55
N PRO A 26 9.06 77.81 76.89
CA PRO A 26 10.12 77.48 75.92
C PRO A 26 9.94 76.14 75.18
N ALA A 27 10.22 76.16 73.87
CA ALA A 27 10.03 75.08 72.88
C ALA A 27 10.90 73.80 73.02
N ALA A 28 11.40 73.49 74.22
CA ALA A 28 12.30 72.34 74.44
C ALA A 28 11.66 71.15 75.20
N LEU A 29 10.40 71.26 75.65
CA LEU A 29 9.74 70.21 76.46
C LEU A 29 8.39 69.69 75.92
N GLU A 30 7.88 70.21 74.80
CA GLU A 30 6.63 69.73 74.17
C GLU A 30 6.83 68.48 73.26
N ILE A 31 8.08 68.17 72.89
CA ILE A 31 8.42 67.10 71.93
C ILE A 31 8.59 65.72 72.60
N LEU A 32 8.73 65.63 73.94
CA LEU A 32 8.98 64.35 74.62
C LEU A 32 7.74 63.65 75.22
N GLU A 33 6.58 64.30 75.37
CA GLU A 33 5.42 63.71 76.07
C GLU A 33 4.05 64.01 75.44
N THR A 34 3.92 63.98 74.10
CA THR A 34 2.61 63.89 73.45
C THR A 34 2.36 62.48 72.91
N PRO A 35 1.41 61.70 73.46
CA PRO A 35 1.05 60.41 72.87
C PRO A 35 0.43 60.65 71.49
N ALA A 36 0.92 59.91 70.48
CA ALA A 36 0.46 60.02 69.10
C ALA A 36 -1.08 59.98 68.99
N SER A 37 -1.65 60.89 68.21
CA SER A 37 -3.10 61.08 68.11
C SER A 37 -3.83 59.80 67.63
N PRO A 38 -4.98 59.44 68.22
CA PRO A 38 -5.69 58.20 67.89
C PRO A 38 -6.19 58.15 66.43
N ALA A 39 -6.48 59.30 65.81
CA ALA A 39 -6.87 59.38 64.40
C ALA A 39 -5.73 59.01 63.44
N GLY A 40 -4.48 59.41 63.74
CA GLY A 40 -3.32 59.02 62.94
C GLY A 40 -3.04 57.51 63.02
N ARG A 41 -3.29 56.88 64.17
CA ARG A 41 -3.22 55.43 64.33
C ARG A 41 -4.29 54.69 63.54
N MET A 42 -5.52 55.19 63.49
CA MET A 42 -6.61 54.58 62.72
C MET A 42 -6.37 54.63 61.21
N ILE A 43 -5.86 55.75 60.69
CA ILE A 43 -5.49 55.88 59.26
C ILE A 43 -4.29 54.99 58.93
N GLY A 44 -3.29 54.94 59.82
CA GLY A 44 -2.17 54.01 59.68
C GLY A 44 -2.64 52.55 59.66
N LEU A 45 -3.55 52.17 60.55
CA LEU A 45 -4.13 50.81 60.64
C LEU A 45 -4.96 50.45 59.41
N THR A 46 -5.76 51.37 58.85
CA THR A 46 -6.54 51.07 57.63
C THR A 46 -5.66 50.93 56.39
N ILE A 47 -4.61 51.74 56.27
CA ILE A 47 -3.61 51.59 55.19
C ILE A 47 -2.87 50.25 55.36
N ILE A 48 -2.43 49.92 56.57
CA ILE A 48 -1.78 48.64 56.86
C ILE A 48 -2.72 47.47 56.57
N LEU A 49 -4.00 47.57 56.93
CA LEU A 49 -5.01 46.54 56.66
C LEU A 49 -5.28 46.39 55.16
N PHE A 50 -5.37 47.48 54.39
CA PHE A 50 -5.52 47.43 52.94
C PHE A 50 -4.31 46.78 52.27
N PHE A 51 -3.08 47.15 52.67
CA PHE A 51 -1.87 46.50 52.18
C PHE A 51 -1.80 45.03 52.61
N ALA A 52 -2.19 44.69 53.83
CA ALA A 52 -2.26 43.30 54.29
C ALA A 52 -3.30 42.50 53.48
N LEU A 53 -4.43 43.09 53.13
CA LEU A 53 -5.46 42.48 52.28
C LEU A 53 -4.99 42.34 50.83
N ALA A 54 -4.30 43.35 50.29
CA ALA A 54 -3.73 43.31 48.95
C ALA A 54 -2.59 42.29 48.84
N ILE A 55 -1.75 42.17 49.87
CA ILE A 55 -0.71 41.13 49.98
C ILE A 55 -1.36 39.75 50.15
N GLY A 56 -2.40 39.64 50.98
CA GLY A 56 -3.21 38.43 51.09
C GLY A 56 -3.79 38.02 49.74
N TRP A 57 -4.43 38.93 49.02
CA TRP A 57 -4.96 38.67 47.69
C TRP A 57 -3.86 38.35 46.66
N ALA A 58 -2.73 39.05 46.68
CA ALA A 58 -1.63 38.78 45.75
C ALA A 58 -0.90 37.46 46.03
N THR A 59 -0.97 36.96 47.27
CA THR A 59 -0.40 35.67 47.67
C THR A 59 -1.31 34.49 47.35
N PHE A 60 -2.64 34.67 47.39
CA PHE A 60 -3.60 33.63 47.02
C PHE A 60 -4.11 33.72 45.57
N GLY A 61 -4.02 34.89 44.94
CA GLY A 61 -4.47 35.14 43.58
C GLY A 61 -3.51 34.55 42.56
N HIS A 62 -4.05 33.75 41.65
CA HIS A 62 -3.33 33.13 40.54
C HIS A 62 -3.77 33.78 39.22
N VAL A 63 -2.83 33.95 38.30
CA VAL A 63 -3.05 34.43 36.93
C VAL A 63 -2.48 33.38 35.98
N ASP A 64 -3.23 33.06 34.93
CA ASP A 64 -2.81 32.11 33.92
C ASP A 64 -1.69 32.71 33.06
N ILE A 65 -0.65 31.91 32.81
CA ILE A 65 0.39 32.21 31.82
C ILE A 65 -0.07 31.57 30.51
N ILE A 66 -0.14 32.38 29.46
CA ILE A 66 -0.53 31.94 28.12
C ILE A 66 0.65 32.03 27.15
N ALA A 67 0.79 31.01 26.30
CA ALA A 67 1.63 31.04 25.12
C ALA A 67 0.75 31.28 23.90
N THR A 68 0.99 32.39 23.20
CA THR A 68 0.24 32.74 21.98
C THR A 68 0.93 32.15 20.76
N ALA A 69 0.19 31.43 19.92
CA ALA A 69 0.67 30.80 18.70
C ALA A 69 -0.28 31.10 17.54
N THR A 70 0.26 31.48 16.39
CA THR A 70 -0.55 31.68 15.17
C THR A 70 -0.62 30.39 14.38
N GLY A 71 -1.77 30.08 13.81
CA GLY A 71 -2.00 28.78 13.19
C GLY A 71 -3.04 28.80 12.08
N LYS A 72 -3.30 27.61 11.55
CA LYS A 72 -4.36 27.39 10.56
C LYS A 72 -5.13 26.11 10.89
N VAL A 73 -6.41 26.09 10.51
CA VAL A 73 -7.24 24.90 10.62
C VAL A 73 -6.81 23.87 9.56
N VAL A 74 -6.48 22.66 10.00
CA VAL A 74 -6.13 21.52 9.15
C VAL A 74 -7.08 20.35 9.42
N PRO A 75 -7.48 19.56 8.41
CA PRO A 75 -8.29 18.38 8.65
C PRO A 75 -7.44 17.31 9.38
N THR A 76 -7.97 16.69 10.42
CA THR A 76 -7.36 15.52 11.10
C THR A 76 -7.19 14.36 10.11
N GLY A 77 -8.13 14.24 9.17
CA GLY A 77 -8.08 13.25 8.10
C GLY A 77 -6.93 13.52 7.15
N ARG A 78 -6.02 12.56 7.00
CA ARG A 78 -4.94 12.64 6.01
C ARG A 78 -5.56 12.74 4.61
N THR A 79 -5.42 13.90 3.99
CA THR A 79 -5.81 14.13 2.59
C THR A 79 -5.19 13.05 1.71
N LYS A 80 -5.98 12.51 0.78
CA LYS A 80 -5.52 11.47 -0.15
C LYS A 80 -5.19 12.10 -1.50
N THR A 81 -3.93 12.04 -1.88
CA THR A 81 -3.47 12.49 -3.19
C THR A 81 -3.79 11.45 -4.26
N ILE A 82 -4.35 11.91 -5.37
CA ILE A 82 -4.63 11.09 -6.56
C ILE A 82 -3.56 11.40 -7.59
N GLN A 83 -2.86 10.35 -8.03
CA GLN A 83 -1.77 10.40 -8.98
C GLN A 83 -1.82 9.19 -9.91
N PRO A 84 -1.43 9.32 -11.18
CA PRO A 84 -1.37 8.18 -12.10
C PRO A 84 -0.13 7.34 -11.83
N LEU A 85 -0.25 6.02 -12.03
CA LEU A 85 0.87 5.09 -11.87
C LEU A 85 1.76 5.04 -13.11
N GLU A 86 1.18 5.22 -14.30
CA GLU A 86 1.87 5.22 -15.58
C GLU A 86 1.61 6.52 -16.35
N THR A 87 2.44 6.80 -17.35
CA THR A 87 2.23 7.92 -18.28
C THR A 87 0.98 7.66 -19.11
N GLY A 88 0.10 8.65 -19.23
CA GLY A 88 -1.13 8.51 -19.99
C GLY A 88 -1.61 9.83 -20.58
N ILE A 89 -2.57 9.73 -21.51
CA ILE A 89 -3.27 10.88 -22.09
C ILE A 89 -4.63 10.98 -21.43
N VAL A 90 -5.01 12.16 -20.93
CA VAL A 90 -6.33 12.37 -20.32
C VAL A 90 -7.41 12.27 -21.40
N SER A 91 -8.29 11.28 -21.28
CA SER A 91 -9.43 11.06 -22.17
C SER A 91 -10.68 11.80 -21.68
N ALA A 92 -10.94 11.79 -20.38
CA ALA A 92 -12.05 12.51 -19.77
C ALA A 92 -11.73 12.94 -18.33
N ILE A 93 -12.30 14.07 -17.91
CA ILE A 93 -12.25 14.58 -16.53
C ILE A 93 -13.70 14.68 -16.05
N HIS A 94 -14.05 13.96 -14.99
CA HIS A 94 -15.43 13.82 -14.50
C HIS A 94 -15.75 14.71 -13.29
N VAL A 95 -14.74 15.39 -12.74
CA VAL A 95 -14.84 16.16 -11.50
C VAL A 95 -14.22 17.54 -11.65
N HIS A 96 -14.72 18.48 -10.86
CA HIS A 96 -14.19 19.84 -10.71
C HIS A 96 -13.78 20.10 -9.25
N ASP A 97 -13.01 21.18 -9.04
CA ASP A 97 -12.65 21.61 -7.69
C ASP A 97 -13.91 21.96 -6.87
N GLY A 98 -14.00 21.39 -5.67
CA GLY A 98 -15.15 21.54 -4.77
C GLY A 98 -16.22 20.46 -4.93
N ASP A 99 -16.10 19.58 -5.94
CA ASP A 99 -17.09 18.53 -6.16
C ASP A 99 -17.07 17.46 -5.07
N LYS A 100 -18.25 16.91 -4.87
CA LYS A 100 -18.56 15.92 -3.85
C LYS A 100 -18.47 14.52 -4.44
N VAL A 101 -17.47 13.73 -4.01
CA VAL A 101 -17.24 12.36 -4.50
C VAL A 101 -17.43 11.30 -3.41
N THR A 102 -17.78 10.10 -3.83
CA THR A 102 -17.86 8.89 -3.02
C THR A 102 -16.76 7.89 -3.42
N ALA A 103 -16.42 6.99 -2.50
CA ALA A 103 -15.40 5.98 -2.74
C ALA A 103 -15.80 5.08 -3.93
N GLY A 104 -14.91 5.00 -4.92
CA GLY A 104 -15.13 4.25 -6.17
C GLY A 104 -15.55 5.11 -7.36
N ASP A 105 -15.97 6.36 -7.15
CA ASP A 105 -16.34 7.28 -8.24
C ASP A 105 -15.14 7.51 -9.17
N ILE A 106 -15.41 7.52 -10.48
CA ILE A 106 -14.40 7.79 -11.50
C ILE A 106 -14.14 9.30 -11.52
N LEU A 107 -12.88 9.67 -11.37
CA LEU A 107 -12.44 11.07 -11.32
C LEU A 107 -11.88 11.49 -12.68
N VAL A 108 -10.97 10.67 -13.22
CA VAL A 108 -10.25 10.92 -14.46
C VAL A 108 -10.10 9.62 -15.22
N GLU A 109 -10.34 9.67 -16.52
CA GLU A 109 -10.07 8.56 -17.43
C GLU A 109 -8.86 8.89 -18.29
N LEU A 110 -7.90 7.97 -18.30
CA LEU A 110 -6.78 7.98 -19.23
C LEU A 110 -7.12 7.14 -20.47
N ASP A 111 -6.47 7.41 -21.60
CA ASP A 111 -6.66 6.66 -22.84
C ASP A 111 -6.33 5.17 -22.65
N ARG A 112 -7.34 4.33 -22.90
CA ARG A 112 -7.28 2.88 -22.69
C ARG A 112 -6.99 2.10 -23.97
N THR A 113 -6.80 2.77 -25.10
CA THR A 113 -6.68 2.12 -26.42
C THR A 113 -5.54 1.09 -26.43
N VAL A 114 -4.36 1.47 -25.93
CA VAL A 114 -3.18 0.60 -25.89
C VAL A 114 -3.36 -0.53 -24.87
N THR A 115 -3.82 -0.22 -23.66
CA THR A 115 -3.97 -1.22 -22.59
C THR A 115 -5.08 -2.24 -22.90
N GLN A 116 -6.18 -1.80 -23.52
CA GLN A 116 -7.23 -2.71 -23.99
C GLN A 116 -6.78 -3.60 -25.14
N ALA A 117 -6.02 -3.06 -26.11
CA ALA A 117 -5.46 -3.87 -27.18
C ALA A 117 -4.53 -4.96 -26.63
N GLU A 118 -3.67 -4.60 -25.68
CA GLU A 118 -2.77 -5.55 -25.01
C GLU A 118 -3.53 -6.61 -24.20
N ARG A 119 -4.53 -6.19 -23.41
CA ARG A 119 -5.41 -7.14 -22.69
C ARG A 119 -6.08 -8.13 -23.64
N LYS A 120 -6.59 -7.66 -24.79
CA LYS A 120 -7.22 -8.53 -25.79
C LYS A 120 -6.21 -9.50 -26.39
N ARG A 121 -5.00 -9.04 -26.74
CA ARG A 121 -3.92 -9.87 -27.27
C ARG A 121 -3.54 -10.98 -26.29
N VAL A 122 -3.23 -10.63 -25.04
CA VAL A 122 -2.87 -11.60 -24.00
C VAL A 122 -4.04 -12.57 -23.71
N GLY A 123 -5.28 -12.09 -23.77
CA GLY A 123 -6.45 -12.95 -23.65
C GLY A 123 -6.56 -13.99 -24.78
N GLN A 124 -6.27 -13.60 -26.02
CA GLN A 124 -6.21 -14.52 -27.16
C GLN A 124 -5.07 -15.53 -27.03
N ASP A 125 -3.89 -15.09 -26.60
CA ASP A 125 -2.72 -15.96 -26.38
C ASP A 125 -2.98 -16.99 -25.26
N LEU A 126 -3.69 -16.58 -24.20
CA LEU A 126 -4.13 -17.47 -23.13
C LEU A 126 -5.12 -18.52 -23.64
N ILE A 127 -6.14 -18.13 -24.40
CA ILE A 127 -7.12 -19.06 -24.97
C ILE A 127 -6.44 -20.07 -25.89
N ALA A 128 -5.53 -19.62 -26.76
CA ALA A 128 -4.76 -20.50 -27.63
C ALA A 128 -3.96 -21.54 -26.84
N SER A 129 -3.28 -21.11 -25.77
CA SER A 129 -2.50 -22.01 -24.92
C SER A 129 -3.37 -23.00 -24.13
N LEU A 130 -4.55 -22.57 -23.67
CA LEU A 130 -5.52 -23.46 -23.01
C LEU A 130 -6.07 -24.51 -23.97
N LEU A 131 -6.31 -24.15 -25.23
CA LEU A 131 -6.73 -25.10 -26.27
C LEU A 131 -5.64 -26.13 -26.55
N ASP A 132 -4.36 -25.74 -26.56
CA ASP A 132 -3.25 -26.68 -26.67
C ASP A 132 -3.19 -27.65 -25.49
N VAL A 133 -3.37 -27.16 -24.26
CA VAL A 133 -3.47 -28.01 -23.07
C VAL A 133 -4.63 -28.98 -23.17
N ALA A 134 -5.81 -28.52 -23.59
CA ALA A 134 -7.01 -29.34 -23.73
C ALA A 134 -6.82 -30.42 -24.81
N ARG A 135 -6.22 -30.04 -25.95
CA ARG A 135 -5.89 -30.95 -27.06
C ARG A 135 -4.89 -32.04 -26.66
N LEU A 136 -3.79 -31.66 -26.00
CA LEU A 136 -2.73 -32.58 -25.60
C LEU A 136 -3.16 -33.46 -24.42
N SER A 137 -3.98 -32.95 -23.52
CA SER A 137 -4.55 -33.75 -22.43
C SER A 137 -5.57 -34.78 -22.94
N ALA A 138 -6.38 -34.44 -23.94
CA ALA A 138 -7.24 -35.38 -24.64
C ALA A 138 -6.43 -36.48 -25.37
N LEU A 139 -5.35 -36.10 -26.05
CA LEU A 139 -4.45 -37.06 -26.69
C LEU A 139 -3.75 -37.99 -25.68
N ARG A 140 -3.32 -37.45 -24.52
CA ARG A 140 -2.74 -38.22 -23.41
C ARG A 140 -3.71 -39.25 -22.84
N ARG A 141 -5.00 -38.92 -22.70
CA ARG A 141 -6.04 -39.88 -22.29
C ARG A 141 -6.24 -41.00 -23.32
N SER A 142 -5.84 -40.76 -24.57
CA SER A 142 -6.06 -41.64 -25.72
C SER A 142 -4.84 -42.48 -26.10
N PHE A 143 -3.79 -42.54 -25.25
CA PHE A 143 -2.59 -43.35 -25.55
C PHE A 143 -2.86 -44.85 -25.73
N ASN A 144 -3.96 -45.36 -25.19
CA ASN A 144 -4.36 -46.76 -25.36
C ASN A 144 -5.20 -47.01 -26.62
N ASP A 145 -5.87 -45.97 -27.15
CA ASP A 145 -6.69 -46.05 -28.34
C ASP A 145 -6.66 -44.71 -29.10
N LEU A 146 -5.82 -44.65 -30.14
CA LEU A 146 -5.68 -43.49 -31.01
C LEU A 146 -6.67 -43.51 -32.19
N ALA A 147 -7.40 -44.61 -32.41
CA ALA A 147 -8.42 -44.70 -33.45
C ALA A 147 -9.71 -43.97 -33.04
N ALA A 148 -10.00 -43.92 -31.74
CA ALA A 148 -11.09 -43.18 -31.14
C ALA A 148 -10.60 -42.27 -30.00
N PRO A 149 -9.90 -41.16 -30.30
CA PRO A 149 -9.38 -40.28 -29.27
C PRO A 149 -10.51 -39.59 -28.50
N HIS A 150 -10.29 -39.40 -27.20
CA HIS A 150 -11.18 -38.65 -26.31
C HIS A 150 -11.35 -37.22 -26.80
N ASP A 151 -12.51 -36.63 -26.54
CA ASP A 151 -12.79 -35.26 -26.93
C ASP A 151 -12.02 -34.24 -26.06
N ILE A 152 -11.93 -33.03 -26.59
CA ILE A 152 -11.29 -31.86 -25.97
C ILE A 152 -12.24 -31.27 -24.94
N GLU A 153 -11.72 -30.94 -23.75
CA GLU A 153 -12.45 -30.13 -22.77
C GLU A 153 -12.44 -28.66 -23.20
N GLU A 154 -13.62 -28.09 -23.40
CA GLU A 154 -13.76 -26.75 -23.97
C GLU A 154 -13.37 -25.66 -22.94
N PRO A 155 -12.31 -24.86 -23.21
CA PRO A 155 -11.94 -23.77 -22.33
C PRO A 155 -12.98 -22.64 -22.36
N THR A 156 -13.28 -22.05 -21.21
CA THR A 156 -14.21 -20.91 -21.13
C THR A 156 -13.68 -19.72 -21.93
N GLY A 157 -14.49 -19.19 -22.84
CA GLY A 157 -14.16 -18.02 -23.67
C GLY A 157 -13.54 -18.34 -25.03
N ALA A 158 -13.27 -19.60 -25.34
CA ALA A 158 -12.89 -20.02 -26.69
C ALA A 158 -14.08 -19.96 -27.65
N SER A 159 -13.83 -19.55 -28.90
CA SER A 159 -14.85 -19.59 -29.95
C SER A 159 -15.02 -21.00 -30.52
N GLU A 160 -16.20 -21.32 -31.05
CA GLU A 160 -16.49 -22.61 -31.70
C GLU A 160 -15.48 -22.93 -32.83
N VAL A 161 -15.03 -21.90 -33.57
CA VAL A 161 -14.06 -22.05 -34.65
C VAL A 161 -12.69 -22.47 -34.13
N GLU A 162 -12.26 -21.92 -32.99
CA GLU A 162 -10.98 -22.26 -32.37
C GLU A 162 -11.01 -23.68 -31.78
N ILE A 163 -12.11 -24.06 -31.15
CA ILE A 163 -12.34 -25.41 -30.63
C ILE A 163 -12.33 -26.42 -31.79
N ALA A 164 -13.06 -26.14 -32.88
CA ALA A 164 -13.09 -27.01 -34.05
C ALA A 164 -11.70 -27.18 -34.70
N ARG A 165 -10.90 -26.10 -34.75
CA ARG A 165 -9.52 -26.16 -35.23
C ARG A 165 -8.61 -26.99 -34.32
N ALA A 166 -8.73 -26.81 -33.00
CA ALA A 166 -7.96 -27.61 -32.05
C ALA A 166 -8.32 -29.10 -32.13
N ARG A 167 -9.62 -29.41 -32.28
CA ARG A 167 -10.12 -30.78 -32.47
C ARG A 167 -9.62 -31.40 -33.76
N SER A 168 -9.69 -30.69 -34.88
CA SER A 168 -9.21 -31.22 -36.17
C SER A 168 -7.69 -31.47 -36.15
N ALA A 169 -6.91 -30.58 -35.53
CA ALA A 169 -5.48 -30.78 -35.33
C ALA A 169 -5.17 -32.01 -34.45
N MET A 170 -5.95 -32.23 -33.38
CA MET A 170 -5.85 -33.42 -32.53
C MET A 170 -6.07 -34.71 -33.32
N LEU A 171 -7.18 -34.75 -34.07
CA LEU A 171 -7.58 -35.91 -34.86
C LEU A 171 -6.56 -36.22 -35.94
N ALA A 172 -6.03 -35.19 -36.61
CA ALA A 172 -4.94 -35.34 -37.57
C ALA A 172 -3.71 -35.98 -36.91
N GLN A 173 -3.24 -35.45 -35.78
CA GLN A 173 -2.08 -35.98 -35.06
C GLN A 173 -2.30 -37.44 -34.59
N ALA A 174 -3.48 -37.76 -34.07
CA ALA A 174 -3.82 -39.12 -33.66
C ALA A 174 -3.85 -40.09 -34.85
N SER A 175 -4.45 -39.68 -35.98
CA SER A 175 -4.52 -40.48 -37.20
C SER A 175 -3.16 -40.76 -37.82
N GLU A 176 -2.26 -39.77 -37.83
CA GLU A 176 -0.89 -39.91 -38.32
C GLU A 176 -0.11 -40.94 -37.49
N GLN A 177 -0.19 -40.82 -36.17
CA GLN A 177 0.48 -41.77 -35.27
C GLN A 177 -0.12 -43.18 -35.39
N GLN A 178 -1.44 -43.28 -35.51
CA GLN A 178 -2.11 -44.56 -35.70
C GLN A 178 -1.67 -45.24 -37.00
N ALA A 179 -1.58 -44.49 -38.11
CA ALA A 179 -1.09 -45.02 -39.39
C ALA A 179 0.37 -45.50 -39.29
N LYS A 180 1.22 -44.76 -38.55
CA LYS A 180 2.61 -45.15 -38.32
C LYS A 180 2.74 -46.45 -37.52
N LEU A 181 1.95 -46.60 -36.46
CA LEU A 181 1.92 -47.84 -35.67
C LEU A 181 1.38 -49.01 -36.49
N ALA A 182 0.31 -48.80 -37.26
CA ALA A 182 -0.28 -49.81 -38.12
C ALA A 182 0.71 -50.31 -39.19
N SER A 183 1.53 -49.43 -39.77
CA SER A 183 2.58 -49.81 -40.71
C SER A 183 3.63 -50.75 -40.11
N VAL A 184 4.07 -50.49 -38.86
CA VAL A 184 5.01 -51.37 -38.15
C VAL A 184 4.36 -52.71 -37.82
N VAL A 185 3.09 -52.70 -37.36
CA VAL A 185 2.33 -53.92 -37.08
C VAL A 185 2.19 -54.78 -38.33
N GLN A 186 1.89 -54.17 -39.49
CA GLN A 186 1.81 -54.89 -40.76
C GLN A 186 3.14 -55.57 -41.14
N GLN A 187 4.28 -54.93 -40.87
CA GLN A 187 5.60 -55.53 -41.10
C GLN A 187 5.87 -56.71 -40.15
N ILE A 188 5.43 -56.62 -38.89
CA ILE A 188 5.50 -57.72 -37.92
C ILE A 188 4.67 -58.91 -38.40
N ASP A 189 3.44 -58.66 -38.86
CA ASP A 189 2.56 -59.70 -39.37
C ASP A 189 3.10 -60.36 -40.65
N GLN A 190 3.74 -59.57 -41.53
CA GLN A 190 4.47 -60.11 -42.69
C GLN A 190 5.59 -61.06 -42.26
N LYS A 191 6.42 -60.65 -41.29
CA LYS A 191 7.50 -61.51 -40.75
C LYS A 191 6.96 -62.74 -40.03
N ARG A 192 5.80 -62.63 -39.39
CA ARG A 192 5.10 -63.77 -38.77
C ARG A 192 4.65 -64.79 -39.82
N ALA A 193 4.05 -64.34 -40.92
CA ALA A 193 3.65 -65.22 -42.02
C ALA A 193 4.86 -65.87 -42.73
N GLU A 194 5.96 -65.13 -42.88
CA GLU A 194 7.22 -65.66 -43.42
C GLU A 194 7.79 -66.77 -42.51
N ALA A 195 7.83 -66.54 -41.20
CA ALA A 195 8.27 -67.53 -40.21
C ALA A 195 7.39 -68.79 -40.23
N GLN A 196 6.06 -68.64 -40.31
CA GLN A 196 5.13 -69.76 -40.43
C GLN A 196 5.39 -70.59 -41.69
N SER A 197 5.71 -69.94 -42.82
CA SER A 197 6.00 -70.62 -44.08
C SER A 197 7.30 -71.43 -44.01
N VAL A 198 8.36 -70.87 -43.42
CA VAL A 198 9.62 -71.58 -43.18
C VAL A 198 9.44 -72.71 -42.17
N THR A 199 8.65 -72.51 -41.12
CA THR A 199 8.34 -73.54 -40.12
C THR A 199 7.62 -74.74 -40.77
N ALA A 200 6.67 -74.49 -41.67
CA ALA A 200 6.01 -75.55 -42.43
C ALA A 200 6.98 -76.30 -43.36
N ALA A 201 7.95 -75.61 -43.97
CA ALA A 201 8.99 -76.23 -44.78
C ALA A 201 9.91 -77.14 -43.94
N ILE A 202 10.32 -76.68 -42.74
CA ILE A 202 11.07 -77.50 -41.77
C ILE A 202 10.25 -78.73 -41.37
N ALA A 203 8.97 -78.55 -41.01
CA ALA A 203 8.11 -79.67 -40.63
C ALA A 203 7.97 -80.72 -41.75
N LYS A 204 7.92 -80.29 -43.02
CA LYS A 204 7.94 -81.19 -44.18
C LYS A 204 9.26 -81.95 -44.28
N ILE A 205 10.39 -81.29 -44.07
CA ILE A 205 11.72 -81.92 -44.08
C ILE A 205 11.85 -82.93 -42.93
N ASP A 206 11.43 -82.55 -41.73
CA ASP A 206 11.46 -83.41 -40.54
C ASP A 206 10.61 -84.67 -40.71
N ALA A 207 9.49 -84.57 -41.44
CA ALA A 207 8.66 -85.72 -41.77
C ALA A 207 9.31 -86.67 -42.80
N THR A 208 10.19 -86.20 -43.69
CA THR A 208 10.82 -87.03 -44.74
C THR A 208 12.17 -87.62 -44.34
N LEU A 209 12.90 -86.98 -43.43
CA LEU A 209 14.19 -87.45 -42.93
C LEU A 209 14.19 -88.91 -42.44
N PRO A 210 13.26 -89.37 -41.57
CA PRO A 210 13.28 -90.75 -41.09
C PRO A 210 13.10 -91.78 -42.23
N LEU A 211 12.33 -91.46 -43.27
CA LEU A 211 12.16 -92.34 -44.44
C LEU A 211 13.46 -92.44 -45.25
N LEU A 212 14.22 -91.34 -45.35
CA LEU A 212 15.52 -91.34 -46.02
C LEU A 212 16.58 -92.11 -45.22
N GLU A 213 16.57 -91.98 -43.89
CA GLU A 213 17.43 -92.75 -42.98
C GLU A 213 17.14 -94.26 -43.05
N GLU A 214 15.87 -94.63 -43.09
CA GLU A 214 15.43 -96.02 -43.28
C GLU A 214 15.89 -96.54 -44.65
N THR A 215 15.68 -95.77 -45.72
CA THR A 215 16.11 -96.12 -47.09
C THR A 215 17.62 -96.34 -47.17
N LEU A 216 18.41 -95.47 -46.54
CA LEU A 216 19.87 -95.61 -46.46
C LEU A 216 20.26 -96.90 -45.74
N THR A 217 19.60 -97.21 -44.62
CA THR A 217 19.83 -98.41 -43.83
C THR A 217 19.51 -99.68 -44.61
N ILE A 218 18.37 -99.72 -45.32
CA ILE A 218 17.97 -100.84 -46.18
C ILE A 218 18.99 -101.04 -47.30
N ARG A 219 19.39 -99.97 -48.00
CA ARG A 219 20.37 -100.06 -49.10
C ARG A 219 21.74 -100.50 -48.62
N LYS A 220 22.16 -100.08 -47.42
CA LYS A 220 23.42 -100.55 -46.81
C LYS A 220 23.36 -102.05 -46.53
N LYS A 221 22.31 -102.53 -45.86
CA LYS A 221 22.10 -103.97 -45.59
C LYS A 221 22.08 -104.80 -46.87
N ALA A 222 21.41 -104.33 -47.92
CA ALA A 222 21.37 -105.01 -49.22
C ALA A 222 22.74 -105.10 -49.89
N MET A 223 23.59 -104.08 -49.73
CA MET A 223 24.98 -104.11 -50.20
C MET A 223 25.83 -105.11 -49.42
N ASP A 224 25.67 -105.17 -48.09
CA ASP A 224 26.42 -106.07 -47.21
C ASP A 224 26.19 -107.56 -47.56
N ILE A 225 24.97 -107.90 -48.01
CA ILE A 225 24.61 -109.25 -48.49
C ILE A 225 24.86 -109.46 -50.01
N GLN A 226 25.63 -108.57 -50.67
CA GLN A 226 25.98 -108.60 -52.09
C GLN A 226 24.79 -108.56 -53.09
N TYR A 227 23.59 -108.22 -52.64
CA TYR A 227 22.39 -108.04 -53.49
C TYR A 227 22.17 -106.59 -53.93
N GLY A 228 23.00 -105.64 -53.47
CA GLY A 228 22.84 -104.20 -53.68
C GLY A 228 23.95 -103.56 -54.52
N ASN A 229 23.63 -102.42 -55.16
CA ASN A 229 24.58 -101.59 -55.90
C ASN A 229 25.15 -100.47 -54.99
N ARG A 230 26.49 -100.34 -54.94
CA ARG A 230 27.21 -99.28 -54.20
C ARG A 230 26.77 -97.87 -54.61
N ILE A 231 26.54 -97.63 -55.90
CA ILE A 231 26.08 -96.32 -56.41
C ILE A 231 24.74 -95.94 -55.78
N ALA A 232 23.80 -96.90 -55.68
CA ALA A 232 22.50 -96.64 -55.08
C ALA A 232 22.59 -96.29 -53.59
N TRP A 233 23.55 -96.86 -52.85
CA TRP A 233 23.77 -96.46 -51.46
C TRP A 233 24.35 -95.04 -51.36
N ILE A 234 25.35 -94.68 -52.18
CA ILE A 234 25.90 -93.32 -52.25
C ILE A 234 24.79 -92.32 -52.58
N ASP A 235 23.93 -92.60 -53.57
CA ASP A 235 22.81 -91.72 -53.93
C ASP A 235 21.79 -91.54 -52.80
N ALA A 236 21.60 -92.55 -51.95
CA ALA A 236 20.73 -92.42 -50.78
C ALA A 236 21.41 -91.62 -49.66
N GLN A 237 22.73 -91.80 -49.49
CA GLN A 237 23.51 -91.05 -48.52
C GLN A 237 23.58 -89.56 -48.88
N THR A 238 23.86 -89.23 -50.14
CA THR A 238 23.88 -87.86 -50.64
C THR A 238 22.53 -87.19 -50.44
N ARG A 239 21.42 -87.86 -50.79
CA ARG A 239 20.06 -87.33 -50.57
C ARG A 239 19.74 -87.06 -49.10
N LEU A 240 20.18 -87.94 -48.19
CA LEU A 240 20.01 -87.70 -46.75
C LEU A 240 20.81 -86.47 -46.30
N ILE A 241 22.07 -86.37 -46.70
CA ILE A 241 22.95 -85.24 -46.36
C ILE A 241 22.40 -83.93 -46.91
N ASP A 242 21.94 -83.92 -48.17
CA ASP A 242 21.33 -82.74 -48.80
C ASP A 242 20.09 -82.28 -48.03
N GLN A 243 19.23 -83.22 -47.64
CA GLN A 243 18.02 -82.93 -46.88
C GLN A 243 18.33 -82.42 -45.45
N GLN A 244 19.36 -82.99 -44.80
CA GLN A 244 19.84 -82.51 -43.49
C GLN A 244 20.43 -81.10 -43.58
N ASN A 245 21.21 -80.81 -44.64
CA ASN A 245 21.76 -79.48 -44.87
C ASN A 245 20.64 -78.47 -45.17
N GLU A 246 19.64 -78.84 -45.96
CA GLU A 246 18.47 -77.99 -46.23
C GLU A 246 17.71 -77.65 -44.93
N ARG A 247 17.54 -78.63 -44.03
CA ARG A 247 16.96 -78.39 -42.70
C ARG A 247 17.74 -77.31 -41.93
N ILE A 248 19.06 -77.42 -41.89
CA ILE A 248 19.92 -76.45 -41.21
C ILE A 248 19.76 -75.05 -41.83
N VAL A 249 19.72 -74.96 -43.16
CA VAL A 249 19.52 -73.69 -43.87
C VAL A 249 18.19 -73.05 -43.49
N GLN A 250 17.10 -73.83 -43.48
CA GLN A 250 15.78 -73.34 -43.10
C GLN A 250 15.72 -72.93 -41.61
N GLU A 251 16.35 -73.68 -40.71
CA GLU A 251 16.45 -73.31 -39.29
C GLU A 251 17.19 -71.99 -39.09
N ARG A 252 18.32 -71.79 -39.80
CA ARG A 252 19.06 -70.52 -39.74
C ARG A 252 18.21 -69.36 -40.26
N LYS A 253 17.47 -69.58 -41.34
CA LYS A 253 16.53 -68.59 -41.89
C LYS A 253 15.41 -68.25 -40.90
N LEU A 254 14.87 -69.25 -40.19
CA LEU A 254 13.85 -69.01 -39.15
C LEU A 254 14.40 -68.11 -38.03
N VAL A 255 15.59 -68.42 -37.52
CA VAL A 255 16.25 -67.60 -36.48
C VAL A 255 16.47 -66.16 -36.96
N GLU A 256 16.87 -65.96 -38.21
CA GLU A 256 17.03 -64.64 -38.82
C GLU A 256 15.70 -63.87 -38.90
N ILE A 257 14.63 -64.51 -39.39
CA ILE A 257 13.29 -63.90 -39.47
C ILE A 257 12.77 -63.53 -38.08
N GLU A 258 12.95 -64.40 -37.08
CA GLU A 258 12.53 -64.13 -35.70
C GLU A 258 13.34 -63.01 -35.05
N ALA A 259 14.63 -62.90 -35.34
CA ALA A 259 15.44 -61.77 -34.93
C ALA A 259 14.92 -60.46 -35.55
N ALA A 260 14.61 -60.46 -36.85
CA ALA A 260 14.02 -59.31 -37.54
C ALA A 260 12.64 -58.94 -36.97
N ARG A 261 11.78 -59.93 -36.65
CA ARG A 261 10.48 -59.69 -35.99
C ARG A 261 10.66 -59.03 -34.63
N ARG A 262 11.57 -59.53 -33.79
CA ARG A 262 11.87 -58.94 -32.47
C ARG A 262 12.40 -57.50 -32.58
N ALA A 263 13.20 -57.20 -33.60
CA ALA A 263 13.64 -55.84 -33.86
C ALA A 263 12.47 -54.91 -34.21
N LEU A 264 11.50 -55.36 -35.01
CA LEU A 264 10.28 -54.60 -35.31
C LEU A 264 9.37 -54.43 -34.08
N GLU A 265 9.26 -55.44 -33.22
CA GLU A 265 8.53 -55.35 -31.95
C GLU A 265 9.16 -54.29 -31.02
N GLN A 266 10.50 -54.24 -30.95
CA GLN A 266 11.22 -53.18 -30.23
C GLN A 266 11.01 -51.80 -30.85
N GLN A 267 11.03 -51.71 -32.18
CA GLN A 267 10.75 -50.46 -32.90
C GLN A 267 9.32 -49.97 -32.65
N LEU A 268 8.34 -50.86 -32.56
CA LEU A 268 6.96 -50.53 -32.21
C LEU A 268 6.89 -49.92 -30.81
N ALA A 269 7.50 -50.59 -29.82
CA ALA A 269 7.56 -50.08 -28.45
C ALA A 269 8.28 -48.72 -28.36
N GLN A 270 9.40 -48.56 -29.05
CA GLN A 270 10.14 -47.29 -29.11
C GLN A 270 9.32 -46.18 -29.78
N THR A 271 8.58 -46.49 -30.84
CA THR A 271 7.71 -45.52 -31.53
C THR A 271 6.58 -45.05 -30.63
N ARG A 272 5.98 -45.97 -29.86
CA ARG A 272 4.95 -45.67 -28.87
C ARG A 272 5.50 -44.79 -27.73
N SER A 273 6.56 -45.22 -27.06
CA SER A 273 7.16 -44.45 -25.96
C SER A 273 7.76 -43.12 -26.43
N GLY A 274 8.24 -43.03 -27.67
CA GLY A 274 8.68 -41.78 -28.28
C GLY A 274 7.55 -40.76 -28.41
N PHE A 275 6.40 -41.20 -28.90
CA PHE A 275 5.20 -40.37 -29.02
C PHE A 275 4.64 -39.97 -27.65
N GLU A 276 4.54 -40.90 -26.70
CA GLU A 276 4.08 -40.59 -25.33
C GLU A 276 4.98 -39.53 -24.67
N ARG A 277 6.31 -39.66 -24.79
CA ARG A 277 7.26 -38.65 -24.29
C ARG A 277 7.08 -37.30 -24.97
N GLN A 278 6.88 -37.28 -26.29
CA GLN A 278 6.66 -36.04 -27.04
C GLN A 278 5.39 -35.32 -26.55
N VAL A 279 4.26 -36.02 -26.47
CA VAL A 279 2.99 -35.45 -26.01
C VAL A 279 3.08 -34.95 -24.56
N LEU A 280 3.77 -35.67 -23.68
CA LEU A 280 3.97 -35.23 -22.29
C LEU A 280 4.87 -33.99 -22.19
N SER A 281 5.92 -33.90 -23.02
CA SER A 281 6.78 -32.72 -23.10
C SER A 281 6.00 -31.51 -23.59
N ASP A 282 5.28 -31.67 -24.72
CA ASP A 282 4.46 -30.61 -25.31
C ASP A 282 3.37 -30.14 -24.34
N LEU A 283 2.76 -31.08 -23.59
CA LEU A 283 1.75 -30.76 -22.59
C LEU A 283 2.35 -29.93 -21.45
N SER A 284 3.52 -30.30 -20.93
CA SER A 284 4.22 -29.52 -19.91
C SER A 284 4.53 -28.10 -20.40
N ASP A 285 5.00 -27.95 -21.65
CA ASP A 285 5.34 -26.64 -22.19
C ASP A 285 4.10 -25.79 -22.48
N ALA A 286 3.01 -26.39 -22.96
CA ALA A 286 1.72 -25.71 -23.12
C ALA A 286 1.12 -25.27 -21.78
N GLN A 287 1.25 -26.10 -20.73
CA GLN A 287 0.82 -25.74 -19.37
C GLN A 287 1.60 -24.55 -18.81
N LYS A 288 2.93 -24.57 -18.94
CA LYS A 288 3.77 -23.44 -18.52
C LYS A 288 3.37 -22.14 -19.21
N LYS A 289 3.15 -22.17 -20.53
CA LYS A 289 2.67 -21.01 -21.31
C LYS A 289 1.29 -20.53 -20.87
N ALA A 290 0.37 -21.46 -20.62
CA ALA A 290 -0.96 -21.11 -20.13
C ALA A 290 -0.90 -20.43 -18.75
N ASP A 291 -0.01 -20.88 -17.86
CA ASP A 291 0.18 -20.26 -16.54
C ASP A 291 0.85 -18.88 -16.64
N GLU A 292 1.84 -18.72 -17.51
CA GLU A 292 2.47 -17.43 -17.83
C GLU A 292 1.44 -16.43 -18.37
N PHE A 293 0.69 -16.80 -19.41
CA PHE A 293 -0.32 -15.91 -19.99
C PHE A 293 -1.49 -15.65 -19.04
N ARG A 294 -1.78 -16.54 -18.10
CA ARG A 294 -2.78 -16.29 -17.05
C ARG A 294 -2.30 -15.17 -16.13
N GLN A 295 -1.03 -15.16 -15.74
CA GLN A 295 -0.45 -14.08 -14.93
C GLN A 295 -0.38 -12.77 -15.71
N ASP A 296 0.03 -12.82 -16.98
CA ASP A 296 0.05 -11.64 -17.85
C ASP A 296 -1.35 -11.08 -18.09
N SER A 297 -2.38 -11.93 -18.18
CA SER A 297 -3.76 -11.49 -18.33
C SER A 297 -4.23 -10.70 -17.11
N VAL A 298 -3.90 -11.17 -15.89
CA VAL A 298 -4.19 -10.44 -14.64
C VAL A 298 -3.45 -9.10 -14.61
N LYS A 299 -2.17 -9.08 -15.00
CA LYS A 299 -1.37 -7.85 -15.07
C LYS A 299 -1.90 -6.85 -16.10
N ALA A 300 -2.27 -7.32 -17.30
CA ALA A 300 -2.84 -6.49 -18.36
C ALA A 300 -4.23 -5.95 -17.95
N GLN A 301 -5.03 -6.76 -17.24
CA GLN A 301 -6.29 -6.32 -16.66
C GLN A 301 -6.07 -5.20 -15.64
N GLN A 302 -5.17 -5.42 -14.68
CA GLN A 302 -4.87 -4.41 -13.66
C GLN A 302 -4.41 -3.10 -14.28
N LYS A 303 -3.47 -3.14 -15.24
CA LYS A 303 -3.03 -1.93 -15.97
C LYS A 303 -4.16 -1.21 -16.70
N THR A 304 -5.12 -1.97 -17.24
CA THR A 304 -6.29 -1.41 -17.95
C THR A 304 -7.28 -0.76 -16.99
N ASP A 305 -7.34 -1.23 -15.74
CA ASP A 305 -8.18 -0.66 -14.68
C ASP A 305 -7.52 0.55 -14.02
N GLU A 306 -6.18 0.56 -13.92
CA GLU A 306 -5.39 1.68 -13.41
C GLU A 306 -5.44 2.94 -14.31
N GLN A 307 -5.89 2.80 -15.57
CA GLN A 307 -6.21 3.95 -16.43
C GLN A 307 -7.47 4.71 -15.96
N LEU A 308 -8.25 4.13 -15.06
CA LEU A 308 -9.40 4.78 -14.44
C LEU A 308 -9.02 5.21 -13.02
N LEU A 309 -8.77 6.51 -12.84
CA LEU A 309 -8.45 7.07 -11.54
C LEU A 309 -9.73 7.24 -10.74
N ARG A 310 -9.85 6.49 -9.64
CA ARG A 310 -11.03 6.47 -8.76
C ARG A 310 -10.75 7.11 -7.41
N ALA A 311 -11.81 7.59 -6.76
CA ALA A 311 -11.74 8.07 -5.39
C ALA A 311 -11.53 6.91 -4.40
N PRO A 312 -10.46 6.89 -3.58
CA PRO A 312 -10.26 5.86 -2.56
C PRO A 312 -11.14 6.06 -1.31
N ILE A 313 -11.69 7.26 -1.10
CA ILE A 313 -12.49 7.64 0.07
C ILE A 313 -13.60 8.62 -0.34
N ASP A 314 -14.65 8.68 0.46
CA ASP A 314 -15.68 9.72 0.36
C ASP A 314 -15.10 11.08 0.75
N GLY A 315 -15.34 12.12 -0.05
CA GLY A 315 -14.70 13.40 0.18
C GLY A 315 -15.12 14.53 -0.73
N THR A 316 -14.32 15.58 -0.70
CA THR A 316 -14.41 16.72 -1.63
C THR A 316 -13.09 16.85 -2.38
N VAL A 317 -13.18 17.04 -3.69
CA VAL A 317 -12.02 17.22 -4.58
C VAL A 317 -11.45 18.63 -4.41
N GLN A 318 -10.12 18.72 -4.30
CA GLN A 318 -9.39 19.98 -4.21
C GLN A 318 -8.09 19.91 -5.02
N GLN A 319 -7.62 21.07 -5.46
CA GLN A 319 -6.36 21.23 -6.20
C GLN A 319 -6.29 20.39 -7.47
N LEU A 320 -7.36 20.41 -8.28
CA LEU A 320 -7.38 19.79 -9.59
C LEU A 320 -6.34 20.48 -10.50
N ALA A 321 -5.24 19.81 -10.77
CA ALA A 321 -4.12 20.33 -11.55
C ALA A 321 -4.32 20.22 -13.07
N ILE A 322 -5.26 19.39 -13.51
CA ILE A 322 -5.56 19.16 -14.93
C ILE A 322 -6.86 19.83 -15.33
N HIS A 323 -6.82 20.59 -16.42
CA HIS A 323 -7.99 21.29 -16.96
C HIS A 323 -8.22 21.00 -18.45
N THR A 324 -7.32 20.24 -19.08
CA THR A 324 -7.33 20.00 -20.53
C THR A 324 -7.45 18.51 -20.83
N VAL A 325 -8.53 18.16 -21.53
CA VAL A 325 -8.66 16.85 -22.17
C VAL A 325 -7.64 16.75 -23.31
N GLY A 326 -6.96 15.61 -23.43
CA GLY A 326 -5.84 15.39 -24.34
C GLY A 326 -4.47 15.78 -23.76
N GLY A 327 -4.42 16.33 -22.54
CA GLY A 327 -3.16 16.58 -21.84
C GLY A 327 -2.44 15.27 -21.46
N VAL A 328 -1.11 15.30 -21.46
CA VAL A 328 -0.28 14.18 -21.03
C VAL A 328 0.02 14.31 -19.53
N VAL A 329 -0.12 13.22 -18.80
CA VAL A 329 0.22 13.13 -17.38
C VAL A 329 1.41 12.18 -17.17
N SER A 330 2.29 12.55 -16.24
CA SER A 330 3.47 11.74 -15.88
C SER A 330 3.22 10.87 -14.64
N PRO A 331 3.94 9.74 -14.47
CA PRO A 331 3.84 8.90 -13.28
C PRO A 331 4.08 9.71 -12.01
N ALA A 332 3.29 9.44 -10.96
CA ALA A 332 3.35 10.13 -9.67
C ALA A 332 3.10 11.66 -9.73
N GLN A 333 2.65 12.20 -10.87
CA GLN A 333 2.19 13.58 -10.94
C GLN A 333 0.92 13.74 -10.10
N GLN A 334 0.94 14.64 -9.13
CA GLN A 334 -0.24 14.97 -8.33
C GLN A 334 -1.30 15.63 -9.22
N LEU A 335 -2.45 14.97 -9.38
CA LEU A 335 -3.56 15.47 -10.20
C LEU A 335 -4.62 16.18 -9.37
N MET A 336 -4.92 15.66 -8.19
CA MET A 336 -5.87 16.25 -7.24
C MET A 336 -5.70 15.65 -5.85
N MET A 337 -6.39 16.23 -4.88
CA MET A 337 -6.48 15.74 -3.52
C MET A 337 -7.93 15.56 -3.08
N ILE A 338 -8.21 14.49 -2.34
CA ILE A 338 -9.52 14.24 -1.76
C ILE A 338 -9.45 14.46 -0.25
N VAL A 339 -10.25 15.42 0.22
CA VAL A 339 -10.41 15.74 1.63
C VAL A 339 -11.63 14.98 2.18
N PRO A 340 -11.47 14.11 3.20
CA PRO A 340 -12.59 13.35 3.76
C PRO A 340 -13.68 14.25 4.35
N ARG A 341 -14.95 13.91 4.10
CA ARG A 341 -16.08 14.59 4.76
C ARG A 341 -16.25 14.11 6.21
N GLY A 342 -16.49 15.04 7.13
CA GLY A 342 -16.68 14.71 8.55
C GLY A 342 -15.40 14.35 9.29
N SER A 343 -14.22 14.63 8.71
CA SER A 343 -12.99 14.62 9.51
C SER A 343 -13.10 15.70 10.59
N SER A 344 -12.75 15.34 11.84
CA SER A 344 -12.48 16.36 12.85
C SER A 344 -11.42 17.30 12.28
N ILE A 345 -11.51 18.56 12.66
CA ILE A 345 -10.49 19.55 12.31
C ILE A 345 -9.61 19.75 13.53
N GLU A 346 -8.32 19.93 13.28
CA GLU A 346 -7.31 20.30 14.25
C GLU A 346 -6.74 21.66 13.87
N VAL A 347 -6.16 22.34 14.83
CA VAL A 347 -5.36 23.53 14.55
C VAL A 347 -3.90 23.15 14.53
N GLU A 348 -3.22 23.47 13.44
CA GLU A 348 -1.76 23.50 13.40
C GLU A 348 -1.30 24.91 13.77
N ALA A 349 -0.83 25.07 15.00
CA ALA A 349 -0.35 26.33 15.55
C ALA A 349 1.18 26.36 15.60
N MET A 350 1.76 27.49 15.22
CA MET A 350 3.19 27.75 15.22
C MET A 350 3.57 28.46 16.52
N ILE A 351 4.19 27.73 17.43
CA ILE A 351 4.65 28.21 18.74
C ILE A 351 6.04 28.84 18.59
N SER A 352 6.27 29.99 19.21
CA SER A 352 7.58 30.62 19.23
C SER A 352 8.60 29.79 20.02
N ASN A 353 9.87 29.82 19.61
CA ASN A 353 10.98 29.19 20.33
C ASN A 353 11.12 29.64 21.79
N ARG A 354 10.58 30.81 22.16
CA ARG A 354 10.60 31.28 23.56
C ARG A 354 9.62 30.54 24.47
N ASP A 355 8.50 30.10 23.90
CA ASP A 355 7.38 29.53 24.67
C ASP A 355 7.33 28.00 24.59
N ILE A 356 8.02 27.40 23.61
CA ILE A 356 8.04 25.94 23.38
C ILE A 356 8.41 25.12 24.61
N GLY A 357 9.31 25.63 25.46
CA GLY A 357 9.76 24.95 26.67
C GLY A 357 8.69 24.78 27.75
N PHE A 358 7.55 25.47 27.62
CA PHE A 358 6.45 25.44 28.59
C PHE A 358 5.17 24.83 28.03
N VAL A 359 5.16 24.45 26.74
CA VAL A 359 3.98 23.86 26.09
C VAL A 359 4.09 22.34 26.05
N GLU A 360 3.13 21.67 26.68
CA GLU A 360 3.10 20.21 26.83
C GLU A 360 1.79 19.60 26.33
N HIS A 361 1.82 18.28 26.08
CA HIS A 361 0.63 17.51 25.71
C HIS A 361 -0.45 17.60 26.79
N GLY A 362 -1.69 17.92 26.39
CA GLY A 362 -2.88 17.88 27.23
C GLY A 362 -3.27 19.21 27.88
N GLN A 363 -2.45 20.26 27.72
CA GLN A 363 -2.77 21.62 28.20
C GLN A 363 -4.02 22.18 27.50
N ASP A 364 -4.81 22.94 28.24
CA ASP A 364 -6.00 23.62 27.71
C ASP A 364 -5.58 24.80 26.83
N ALA A 365 -6.24 24.94 25.69
CA ALA A 365 -5.98 25.96 24.70
C ALA A 365 -7.27 26.69 24.32
N GLU A 366 -7.21 28.01 24.27
CA GLU A 366 -8.28 28.87 23.78
C GLU A 366 -7.95 29.30 22.35
N ILE A 367 -8.87 29.04 21.43
CA ILE A 367 -8.66 29.20 19.99
C ILE A 367 -9.57 30.33 19.49
N LYS A 368 -8.93 31.38 18.99
CA LYS A 368 -9.55 32.56 18.37
C LYS A 368 -9.53 32.38 16.87
N ILE A 369 -10.69 32.38 16.22
CA ILE A 369 -10.77 32.29 14.76
C ILE A 369 -10.65 33.71 14.20
N ASP A 370 -9.62 34.03 13.42
CA ASP A 370 -9.36 35.40 12.96
C ASP A 370 -10.47 35.94 12.05
N THR A 371 -11.18 35.05 11.34
CA THR A 371 -12.29 35.44 10.46
C THR A 371 -13.54 35.90 11.22
N PHE A 372 -13.63 35.61 12.53
CA PHE A 372 -14.78 35.97 13.37
C PHE A 372 -14.33 36.74 14.61
N ASN A 373 -15.00 37.84 14.97
CA ASN A 373 -14.62 38.60 16.15
C ASN A 373 -14.89 37.80 17.45
N PHE A 374 -13.81 37.34 18.10
CA PHE A 374 -13.86 36.52 19.31
C PHE A 374 -14.55 37.19 20.51
N THR A 375 -14.57 38.52 20.58
CA THR A 375 -15.25 39.25 21.67
C THR A 375 -16.78 39.18 21.52
N ARG A 376 -17.27 39.03 20.28
CA ARG A 376 -18.71 38.96 19.97
C ARG A 376 -19.23 37.53 19.89
N TYR A 377 -18.46 36.62 19.30
CA TYR A 377 -18.89 35.26 18.99
C TYR A 377 -18.28 34.19 19.91
N GLY A 378 -17.39 34.59 20.81
CA GLY A 378 -16.76 33.70 21.77
C GLY A 378 -15.49 33.02 21.25
N LEU A 379 -14.95 32.14 22.09
CA LEU A 379 -13.70 31.42 21.91
C LEU A 379 -14.02 29.93 21.75
N LEU A 380 -13.23 29.23 20.96
CA LEU A 380 -13.29 27.76 20.91
C LEU A 380 -12.30 27.20 21.93
N HIS A 381 -12.68 26.12 22.58
CA HIS A 381 -11.83 25.43 23.54
C HIS A 381 -11.24 24.18 22.88
N GLY A 382 -10.08 23.79 23.36
CA GLY A 382 -9.30 22.70 22.81
C GLY A 382 -8.18 22.25 23.73
N LYS A 383 -7.48 21.18 23.35
CA LYS A 383 -6.33 20.66 24.08
C LYS A 383 -5.15 20.44 23.15
N VAL A 384 -3.94 20.68 23.66
CA VAL A 384 -2.71 20.38 22.90
C VAL A 384 -2.57 18.87 22.73
N ILE A 385 -2.65 18.38 21.50
CA ILE A 385 -2.50 16.96 21.15
C ILE A 385 -1.03 16.60 21.01
N SER A 386 -0.23 17.45 20.38
CA SER A 386 1.18 17.13 20.15
C SER A 386 1.97 18.39 19.83
N VAL A 387 3.26 18.38 20.18
CA VAL A 387 4.19 19.45 19.89
C VAL A 387 5.38 18.86 19.14
N SER A 388 5.72 19.43 17.98
CA SER A 388 6.91 19.05 17.22
C SER A 388 8.16 19.33 18.03
N ARG A 389 9.10 18.38 18.01
CA ARG A 389 10.43 18.54 18.63
C ARG A 389 11.43 19.22 17.72
N ASP A 390 11.04 19.45 16.47
CA ASP A 390 11.88 20.08 15.44
C ASP A 390 11.34 21.47 15.10
N ALA A 391 12.26 22.40 14.86
CA ALA A 391 11.99 23.79 14.58
C ALA A 391 11.89 24.04 13.08
N ILE A 392 10.79 24.68 12.66
CA ILE A 392 10.58 25.17 11.30
C ILE A 392 11.20 26.56 11.23
N VAL A 393 12.19 26.72 10.34
CA VAL A 393 12.82 28.03 10.07
C VAL A 393 11.93 28.83 9.14
N LYS A 394 11.53 30.03 9.55
CA LYS A 394 10.79 30.99 8.72
C LYS A 394 11.61 32.25 8.53
N ASP A 395 11.83 32.64 7.27
CA ASP A 395 12.52 33.89 6.96
C ASP A 395 11.64 35.08 7.34
N LYS A 396 12.18 36.01 8.15
CA LYS A 396 11.48 37.25 8.51
C LYS A 396 11.44 38.15 7.27
N PRO A 397 10.27 38.67 6.85
CA PRO A 397 10.21 39.65 5.78
C PRO A 397 11.04 40.89 6.19
N PRO A 398 11.77 41.53 5.25
CA PRO A 398 12.53 42.74 5.57
C PRO A 398 11.55 43.82 6.03
N GLU A 399 11.74 44.32 7.25
CA GLU A 399 10.95 45.43 7.78
C GLU A 399 11.06 46.63 6.84
N ARG A 400 10.03 46.85 6.03
CA ARG A 400 9.80 48.13 5.35
C ARG A 400 9.31 49.10 6.42
N ASN A 401 10.26 49.71 7.15
CA ASN A 401 10.22 51.11 7.59
C ASN A 401 11.42 51.40 8.51
N GLY A 402 12.28 52.33 8.09
CA GLY A 402 13.41 52.82 8.87
C GLY A 402 12.98 53.68 10.05
N ALA A 403 12.54 53.06 11.15
CA ALA A 403 12.57 53.67 12.47
C ALA A 403 13.84 53.20 13.18
N ALA A 404 14.81 54.11 13.23
CA ALA A 404 16.08 53.92 13.90
C ALA A 404 15.90 53.42 15.33
N LYS A 405 16.70 52.41 15.68
CA LYS A 405 17.01 51.98 17.04
C LYS A 405 17.20 53.19 17.97
N GLN A 406 16.34 53.33 18.96
CA GLN A 406 16.65 53.98 20.22
C GLN A 406 16.06 53.16 21.36
N GLY A 407 16.93 52.77 22.30
CA GLY A 407 16.56 52.11 23.55
C GLY A 407 17.16 50.72 23.67
N GLY A 408 18.30 50.62 24.35
CA GLY A 408 18.91 49.35 24.71
C GLY A 408 18.00 48.55 25.65
N ALA A 409 17.44 47.47 25.13
CA ALA A 409 17.18 46.25 25.86
C ALA A 409 17.77 45.13 25.00
N LEU A 410 18.68 44.35 25.57
CA LEU A 410 19.26 43.17 24.94
C LEU A 410 18.12 42.32 24.40
N SER A 411 18.05 42.08 23.09
CA SER A 411 17.13 41.08 22.55
C SER A 411 17.54 39.72 23.13
N GLU A 412 16.85 39.27 24.18
CA GLU A 412 17.03 37.98 24.89
C GLU A 412 16.78 36.73 24.00
N SER A 413 16.70 36.87 22.68
CA SER A 413 16.48 35.73 21.77
C SER A 413 17.79 35.19 21.22
N SER A 414 18.06 33.91 21.48
CA SER A 414 19.10 33.11 20.84
C SER A 414 18.82 32.76 19.36
N GLU A 415 17.94 33.53 18.70
CA GLU A 415 17.54 33.29 17.31
C GLU A 415 18.58 33.85 16.32
N PRO A 416 18.92 33.13 15.25
CA PRO A 416 19.77 33.64 14.18
C PRO A 416 19.20 34.93 13.57
N ALA A 417 20.08 35.90 13.28
CA ALA A 417 19.67 37.18 12.71
C ALA A 417 18.95 36.98 11.37
N GLY A 418 17.67 37.40 11.30
CA GLY A 418 16.83 37.30 10.09
C GLY A 418 15.92 36.06 10.02
N GLN A 419 16.03 35.12 10.96
CA GLN A 419 15.22 33.90 10.98
C GLN A 419 14.37 33.83 12.26
N GLU A 420 13.16 33.30 12.14
CA GLU A 420 12.29 32.93 13.26
C GLU A 420 12.22 31.40 13.37
N LEU A 421 12.43 30.88 14.57
CA LEU A 421 12.30 29.44 14.84
C LEU A 421 10.91 29.18 15.41
N LEU A 422 10.11 28.43 14.67
CA LEU A 422 8.72 28.13 15.02
C LEU A 422 8.55 26.63 15.19
N TYR A 423 7.83 26.20 16.22
CA TYR A 423 7.54 24.80 16.46
C TYR A 423 6.07 24.53 16.18
N ALA A 424 5.78 23.55 15.32
CA ALA A 424 4.41 23.18 15.01
C ALA A 424 3.80 22.39 16.18
N ALA A 425 2.67 22.85 16.70
CA ALA A 425 1.83 22.14 17.65
C ALA A 425 0.45 21.87 17.07
N ARG A 426 -0.12 20.72 17.41
CA ARG A 426 -1.47 20.32 17.04
C ARG A 426 -2.40 20.48 18.23
N VAL A 427 -3.52 21.14 18.02
CA VAL A 427 -4.51 21.43 19.06
C VAL A 427 -5.88 20.91 18.59
N SER A 428 -6.55 20.13 19.44
CA SER A 428 -7.90 19.64 19.19
C SER A 428 -8.91 20.78 19.29
N LEU A 429 -10.03 20.65 18.58
CA LEU A 429 -11.17 21.57 18.70
C LEU A 429 -12.35 20.79 19.31
N ASP A 430 -12.94 21.32 20.38
CA ASP A 430 -14.09 20.69 21.05
C ASP A 430 -15.38 20.75 20.21
N GLY A 431 -15.42 21.64 19.21
CA GLY A 431 -16.52 21.77 18.27
C GLY A 431 -16.05 22.24 16.90
N THR A 432 -16.72 21.76 15.85
CA THR A 432 -16.42 22.10 14.43
C THR A 432 -17.32 23.21 13.88
N GLN A 433 -18.21 23.75 14.72
CA GLN A 433 -19.18 24.76 14.36
C GLN A 433 -19.13 25.92 15.36
N MET A 434 -19.34 27.14 14.86
CA MET A 434 -19.43 28.34 15.68
C MET A 434 -20.78 29.03 15.41
N HIS A 435 -21.39 29.55 16.47
CA HIS A 435 -22.62 30.34 16.38
C HIS A 435 -22.26 31.78 15.99
N VAL A 436 -22.51 32.13 14.73
CA VAL A 436 -22.23 33.47 14.20
C VAL A 436 -23.57 34.12 13.87
N GLU A 437 -23.91 35.16 14.62
CA GLU A 437 -25.23 35.83 14.58
C GLU A 437 -26.38 34.86 14.87
N ASP A 438 -27.23 34.53 13.89
CA ASP A 438 -28.38 33.59 14.00
C ASP A 438 -28.14 32.26 13.25
N LYS A 439 -26.90 31.98 12.83
CA LYS A 439 -26.57 30.79 12.03
C LYS A 439 -25.39 30.01 12.59
N MET A 440 -25.50 28.69 12.56
CA MET A 440 -24.39 27.78 12.82
C MET A 440 -23.51 27.70 11.58
N VAL A 441 -22.26 28.14 11.70
CA VAL A 441 -21.28 28.14 10.60
C VAL A 441 -20.25 27.04 10.85
N ASN A 442 -20.04 26.18 9.86
CA ASN A 442 -18.99 25.17 9.89
C ASN A 442 -17.63 25.83 9.67
N LEU A 443 -16.64 25.43 10.46
CA LEU A 443 -15.26 25.87 10.28
C LEU A 443 -14.64 25.15 9.07
N ALA A 444 -14.06 25.91 8.14
CA ALA A 444 -13.41 25.38 6.95
C ALA A 444 -11.90 25.18 7.16
N PRO A 445 -11.29 24.13 6.58
CA PRO A 445 -9.84 24.01 6.48
C PRO A 445 -9.21 25.26 5.83
N GLY A 446 -8.07 25.69 6.35
CA GLY A 446 -7.31 26.84 5.85
C GLY A 446 -7.62 28.18 6.51
N MET A 447 -8.60 28.27 7.41
CA MET A 447 -8.85 29.50 8.18
C MET A 447 -7.70 29.79 9.14
N ALA A 448 -7.31 31.08 9.24
CA ALA A 448 -6.31 31.56 10.17
C ALA A 448 -6.88 31.62 11.59
N VAL A 449 -6.07 31.21 12.56
CA VAL A 449 -6.46 31.14 13.96
C VAL A 449 -5.31 31.55 14.86
N THR A 450 -5.63 32.14 16.00
CA THR A 450 -4.70 32.43 17.09
C THR A 450 -5.02 31.53 18.28
N VAL A 451 -4.05 30.74 18.72
CA VAL A 451 -4.19 29.79 19.82
C VAL A 451 -3.45 30.31 21.04
N GLU A 452 -4.13 30.33 22.18
CA GLU A 452 -3.57 30.69 23.48
C GLU A 452 -3.54 29.44 24.36
N VAL A 453 -2.35 28.86 24.52
CA VAL A 453 -2.15 27.66 25.33
C VAL A 453 -1.86 28.07 26.77
N LYS A 454 -2.57 27.49 27.74
CA LYS A 454 -2.35 27.73 29.17
C LYS A 454 -1.16 26.90 29.66
N THR A 455 0.00 27.54 29.80
CA THR A 455 1.27 26.87 30.13
C THR A 455 1.54 26.77 31.62
N GLY A 456 0.83 27.55 32.46
CA GLY A 456 0.93 27.45 33.90
C GLY A 456 0.13 28.53 34.63
N GLN A 457 0.20 28.54 35.95
CA GLN A 457 -0.41 29.57 36.79
C GLN A 457 0.64 30.20 37.67
N ARG A 458 0.63 31.53 37.77
CA ARG A 458 1.56 32.28 38.61
C ARG A 458 0.83 33.12 39.63
N ARG A 459 1.38 33.21 40.84
CA ARG A 459 0.87 34.11 41.87
C ARG A 459 1.15 35.56 41.50
N ILE A 460 0.20 36.43 41.78
CA ILE A 460 0.30 37.87 41.44
C ILE A 460 1.51 38.52 42.12
N ILE A 461 1.83 38.09 43.35
CA ILE A 461 3.02 38.58 44.09
C ILE A 461 4.33 38.30 43.34
N GLU A 462 4.43 37.18 42.62
CA GLU A 462 5.63 36.82 41.88
C GLU A 462 5.79 37.64 40.60
N TYR A 463 4.68 38.05 39.97
CA TYR A 463 4.72 38.95 38.81
C TYR A 463 5.30 40.32 39.22
N VAL A 464 4.83 40.89 40.33
CA VAL A 464 5.30 42.18 40.87
C VAL A 464 6.76 42.11 41.33
N MET A 465 7.18 40.99 41.92
CA MET A 465 8.56 40.80 42.40
C MET A 465 9.54 40.32 41.31
N SER A 466 9.06 39.95 40.12
CA SER A 466 9.89 39.39 39.05
C SER A 466 11.05 40.29 38.58
N PRO A 467 10.93 41.64 38.49
CA PRO A 467 12.04 42.49 38.08
C PRO A 467 13.14 42.53 39.16
N LEU A 468 12.75 42.56 40.43
CA LEU A 468 13.69 42.56 41.57
C LEU A 468 14.47 41.24 41.68
N LEU A 469 13.82 40.12 41.36
CA LEU A 469 14.43 38.79 41.34
C LEU A 469 15.43 38.63 40.18
N ARG A 470 15.12 39.17 38.99
CA ARG A 470 16.04 39.20 37.84
C ARG A 470 17.33 39.94 38.17
N TYR A 471 17.23 41.14 38.76
CA TYR A 471 18.41 41.94 39.15
C TYR A 471 19.33 41.23 40.15
N LYS A 472 18.77 40.48 41.11
CA LYS A 472 19.56 39.72 42.09
C LYS A 472 20.33 38.55 41.47
N GLN A 473 19.80 37.93 40.41
CA GLN A 473 20.45 36.81 39.73
C GLN A 473 21.52 37.27 38.71
N GLU A 474 21.33 38.42 38.06
CA GLU A 474 22.35 39.03 37.19
C GLU A 474 23.49 39.69 37.99
N SER A 475 23.21 40.31 39.15
CA SER A 475 24.25 41.01 39.93
C SER A 475 25.23 40.07 40.66
N LEU A 476 24.95 38.77 40.74
CA LEU A 476 25.80 37.77 41.41
C LEU A 476 26.59 36.89 40.42
N ARG A 477 26.53 37.20 39.12
CA ARG A 477 27.33 36.53 38.09
C ARG A 477 28.01 37.58 37.23
N GLU A 478 29.24 37.92 37.61
CA GLU A 478 30.21 38.57 36.74
C GLU A 478 30.80 37.53 35.76
N ARG A 479 31.16 37.98 34.55
CA ARG A 479 31.56 37.13 33.41
C ARG A 479 32.88 36.42 33.60
#